data_AF-A0A955VEJ6-F1
#
_entry.id   AF-A0A955VEJ6-F1
#
_cell.length_a   1.000
_cell.length_b   1.000
_cell.length_c   1.000
_cell.angle_alpha   90.00
_cell.angle_beta   90.00
_cell.angle_gamma   90.00
#
_symmetry.space_group_name_H-M   'P 1'
#
loop_
_entity.id
_entity.type
_entity.pdbx_description
1 polymer ?
#
loop_
_entity_poly.entity_id
_entity_poly.type
_entity_poly.pdbx_seq_one_letter_code
_entity_poly.pdbx_strand_id
1 'polypeptide(L)'
;MKMIIATTLLALPLLAASGCDDGRPGSTPSASCGNLRIDGLELCDGTAFARGEDCSGYRLSEGKVRCTEACRLDISSCSYQDYCTANGLYGDGACDPCDALGGVRDPDCAAVCGDDGVCADIYDPLVGAYTCRRLGLVDPDCGLCGNGIVEGGELCDRAAWDDQTLRCQAYGYDGGQVACHRDCTPDFSGCFTSTCGDGVIEGPEECEGEDLAGQTCAGLGNLGGTLGCDGQCRLDDAGCERPECTPACENGGRCVVPGVCECPSAWSGPTCEVFACEPPCGAGGTCVGPDTCECAPGWFGPGCDTTTCSPECANNSTCVGPNTCGCAAGWSGSTCETPVCSPSCGPGGTCSGPNRCTCAPGWSGPTCETAVCSPACGAGGTCVGP
;
A
#
# COMPACT_ATOMS: atom_id res chain seq x y z
N MET A 1 50.82 23.93 68.86
CA MET A 1 51.10 22.62 68.22
C MET A 1 49.77 22.07 67.72
N LYS A 2 49.63 21.84 66.39
CA LYS A 2 48.60 21.07 65.60
C LYS A 2 47.11 21.20 66.01
N MET A 3 46.09 21.27 65.17
CA MET A 3 45.87 21.07 63.73
C MET A 3 44.43 21.57 63.39
N ILE A 4 44.30 22.22 62.23
CA ILE A 4 43.23 22.16 61.19
C ILE A 4 41.90 21.46 61.51
N ILE A 5 40.75 22.14 61.26
CA ILE A 5 39.51 21.68 60.54
C ILE A 5 38.81 22.96 60.02
N ALA A 6 38.95 23.33 58.73
CA ALA A 6 38.15 22.97 57.55
C ALA A 6 36.73 23.58 57.49
N THR A 7 36.55 24.37 56.44
CA THR A 7 35.41 25.20 56.01
C THR A 7 34.22 24.38 55.51
N THR A 8 32.99 24.81 55.79
CA THR A 8 31.79 24.35 55.07
C THR A 8 30.83 25.53 54.86
N LEU A 9 30.76 26.01 53.61
CA LEU A 9 29.71 26.88 53.11
C LEU A 9 28.65 26.01 52.40
N LEU A 10 27.40 26.15 52.89
CA LEU A 10 26.11 26.04 52.20
C LEU A 10 25.97 25.11 50.98
N ALA A 11 25.23 24.02 51.19
CA ALA A 11 24.60 23.18 50.17
C ALA A 11 23.10 23.51 50.04
N LEU A 12 22.57 23.47 48.81
CA LEU A 12 21.23 23.02 48.42
C LEU A 12 21.23 22.86 46.87
N PRO A 13 20.37 21.99 46.31
CA PRO A 13 20.75 20.80 45.59
C PRO A 13 20.74 21.00 44.06
N LEU A 14 21.52 20.22 43.32
CA LEU A 14 21.24 20.00 41.89
C LEU A 14 20.92 18.54 41.64
N LEU A 15 19.74 18.39 41.04
CA LEU A 15 19.13 17.18 40.51
C LEU A 15 19.96 16.58 39.37
N ALA A 16 19.73 15.29 39.19
CA ALA A 16 20.27 14.41 38.17
C ALA A 16 20.10 14.91 36.72
N ALA A 17 21.02 14.49 35.85
CA ALA A 17 20.81 14.41 34.41
C ALA A 17 21.48 13.12 33.90
N SER A 18 20.87 12.51 32.89
CA SER A 18 21.04 11.18 32.27
C SER A 18 22.00 11.20 31.07
N GLY A 19 22.59 10.05 30.73
CA GLY A 19 23.60 9.86 29.67
C GLY A 19 23.06 9.97 28.23
N CYS A 20 23.95 9.75 27.26
CA CYS A 20 23.78 9.95 25.82
C CYS A 20 22.48 9.36 25.22
N ASP A 21 21.78 10.16 24.44
CA ASP A 21 20.62 9.82 23.62
C ASP A 21 20.96 10.17 22.16
N ASP A 22 20.84 9.21 21.24
CA ASP A 22 21.15 9.38 19.81
C ASP A 22 19.98 10.02 19.01
N GLY A 23 19.07 10.74 19.68
CA GLY A 23 18.11 11.64 19.05
C GLY A 23 17.00 10.96 18.26
N ARG A 24 16.59 9.73 18.61
CA ARG A 24 15.40 9.06 18.07
C ARG A 24 14.31 8.92 19.15
N PRO A 25 13.06 9.39 18.94
CA PRO A 25 11.95 8.93 19.74
C PRO A 25 11.54 7.53 19.25
N GLY A 26 11.76 6.52 20.09
CA GLY A 26 11.06 5.23 20.02
C GLY A 26 11.62 4.18 19.06
N SER A 27 12.73 3.53 19.40
CA SER A 27 12.86 2.06 19.28
C SER A 27 14.15 1.53 19.90
N THR A 28 14.25 1.51 21.22
CA THR A 28 14.91 0.42 21.95
C THR A 28 14.18 0.29 23.29
N PRO A 29 13.99 -0.94 23.82
CA PRO A 29 13.27 -1.15 25.06
C PRO A 29 13.93 -0.26 26.10
N SER A 30 13.14 0.58 26.77
CA SER A 30 13.62 1.60 27.71
C SER A 30 14.75 1.02 28.55
N ALA A 31 15.97 1.50 28.34
CA ALA A 31 17.08 1.23 29.24
C ALA A 31 16.68 1.82 30.59
N SER A 32 16.13 0.96 31.43
CA SER A 32 15.44 1.36 32.65
C SER A 32 16.45 1.20 33.75
N CYS A 33 17.19 2.28 33.99
CA CYS A 33 18.16 2.27 35.06
C CYS A 33 17.50 1.87 36.39
N GLY A 34 18.08 0.88 37.07
CA GLY A 34 17.57 0.29 38.30
C GLY A 34 16.80 -1.03 38.10
N ASN A 35 16.83 -1.63 36.91
CA ASN A 35 16.19 -2.92 36.62
C ASN A 35 17.13 -4.14 36.83
N LEU A 36 18.40 -3.89 37.21
CA LEU A 36 19.49 -4.85 37.41
C LEU A 36 19.90 -5.62 36.15
N ARG A 37 19.59 -5.09 34.96
CA ARG A 37 20.00 -5.63 33.66
C ARG A 37 20.75 -4.55 32.92
N ILE A 38 21.84 -4.94 32.27
CA ILE A 38 22.61 -4.00 31.43
C ILE A 38 22.00 -4.07 30.03
N ASP A 39 21.22 -3.06 29.66
CA ASP A 39 20.58 -2.94 28.36
C ASP A 39 20.80 -1.55 27.73
N GLY A 40 20.56 -1.45 26.41
CA GLY A 40 20.83 -0.22 25.65
C GLY A 40 22.31 0.23 25.71
N LEU A 41 22.53 1.46 26.18
CA LEU A 41 23.85 2.10 26.31
C LEU A 41 24.38 2.09 27.75
N GLU A 42 23.78 1.32 28.66
CA GLU A 42 24.23 1.22 30.04
C GLU A 42 25.60 0.53 30.15
N LEU A 43 26.52 1.13 30.89
CA LEU A 43 27.79 0.49 31.24
C LEU A 43 27.69 -0.24 32.59
N CYS A 44 26.68 0.10 33.39
CA CYS A 44 26.33 -0.54 34.64
C CYS A 44 24.85 -0.28 34.98
N ASP A 45 24.25 -1.17 35.78
CA ASP A 45 22.95 -0.95 36.42
C ASP A 45 22.94 -1.56 37.83
N GLY A 46 22.86 -0.71 38.85
CA GLY A 46 22.90 -1.10 40.25
C GLY A 46 24.19 -1.84 40.60
N THR A 47 24.12 -3.16 40.75
CA THR A 47 25.29 -4.04 40.99
C THR A 47 25.77 -4.78 39.74
N ALA A 48 25.10 -4.62 38.61
CA ALA A 48 25.51 -5.19 37.33
C ALA A 48 26.50 -4.25 36.64
N PHE A 49 27.65 -4.77 36.21
CA PHE A 49 28.70 -4.00 35.54
C PHE A 49 29.15 -4.69 34.26
N ALA A 50 29.23 -3.97 33.14
CA ALA A 50 29.49 -4.55 31.83
C ALA A 50 30.87 -5.23 31.75
N ARG A 51 31.84 -4.74 32.53
CA ARG A 51 33.21 -5.28 32.60
C ARG A 51 33.66 -5.60 34.03
N GLY A 52 32.71 -5.91 34.91
CA GLY A 52 32.97 -6.15 36.34
C GLY A 52 33.10 -4.86 37.16
N GLU A 53 33.16 -4.99 38.48
CA GLU A 53 33.20 -3.85 39.43
C GLU A 53 34.62 -3.32 39.72
N ASP A 54 35.66 -4.00 39.22
CA ASP A 54 37.04 -3.58 39.42
C ASP A 54 37.46 -2.55 38.36
N CYS A 55 38.15 -1.48 38.80
CA CYS A 55 38.63 -0.41 37.91
C CYS A 55 39.51 -0.95 36.75
N SER A 56 40.22 -2.06 36.97
CA SER A 56 41.03 -2.74 35.95
C SER A 56 40.21 -3.26 34.76
N GLY A 57 38.93 -3.58 34.96
CA GLY A 57 38.00 -3.99 33.90
C GLY A 57 37.73 -2.89 32.86
N TYR A 58 37.95 -1.63 33.25
CA TYR A 58 37.78 -0.43 32.42
C TYR A 58 39.10 0.19 31.99
N ARG A 59 40.21 -0.57 32.11
CA ARG A 59 41.59 -0.13 31.85
C ARG A 59 42.06 1.01 32.77
N LEU A 60 41.36 1.22 33.88
CA LEU A 60 41.81 2.11 34.95
C LEU A 60 42.72 1.33 35.91
N SER A 61 43.40 2.03 36.82
CA SER A 61 44.32 1.41 37.79
C SER A 61 43.57 0.82 38.99
N GLU A 62 44.16 0.81 40.19
CA GLU A 62 43.56 0.19 41.37
C GLU A 62 42.32 0.94 41.87
N GLY A 63 41.32 0.18 42.31
CA GLY A 63 40.06 0.66 42.88
C GLY A 63 38.86 -0.18 42.45
N LYS A 64 37.67 0.22 42.89
CA LYS A 64 36.39 -0.28 42.40
C LYS A 64 35.59 0.85 41.79
N VAL A 65 34.85 0.56 40.72
CA VAL A 65 33.87 1.50 40.15
C VAL A 65 32.55 1.37 40.88
N ARG A 66 31.74 2.42 40.87
CA ARG A 66 30.37 2.40 41.39
C ARG A 66 29.39 2.67 40.27
N CYS A 67 28.22 2.09 40.36
CA CYS A 67 27.12 2.49 39.49
C CYS A 67 26.27 3.53 40.23
N THR A 68 26.03 4.66 39.56
CA THR A 68 25.13 5.70 40.07
C THR A 68 23.67 5.30 39.82
N GLU A 69 22.74 5.97 40.50
CA GLU A 69 21.29 5.80 40.28
C GLU A 69 20.82 6.25 38.89
N ALA A 70 21.71 6.83 38.08
CA ALA A 70 21.50 7.17 36.68
C ALA A 70 22.26 6.24 35.71
N CYS A 71 22.73 5.07 36.19
CA CYS A 71 23.40 4.03 35.41
C CYS A 71 24.68 4.50 34.71
N ARG A 72 25.33 5.47 35.36
CA ARG A 72 26.65 5.96 34.98
C ARG A 72 27.71 5.35 35.87
N LEU A 73 28.83 4.98 35.25
CA LEU A 73 30.04 4.58 35.96
C LEU A 73 30.64 5.78 36.71
N ASP A 74 30.63 5.69 38.03
CA ASP A 74 31.41 6.55 38.92
C ASP A 74 32.78 5.89 39.14
N ILE A 75 33.79 6.53 38.55
CA ILE A 75 35.19 6.11 38.60
C ILE A 75 36.01 6.93 39.60
N SER A 76 35.35 7.77 40.41
CA SER A 76 36.04 8.65 41.37
C SER A 76 36.86 7.89 42.42
N SER A 77 36.55 6.62 42.68
CA SER A 77 37.32 5.72 43.55
C SER A 77 38.49 5.00 42.86
N CYS A 78 38.69 5.18 41.55
CA CYS A 78 39.85 4.66 40.83
C CYS A 78 41.05 5.59 40.98
N SER A 79 42.26 5.03 41.10
CA SER A 79 43.51 5.80 41.21
C SER A 79 43.93 6.50 39.90
N TYR A 80 43.33 6.12 38.76
CA TYR A 80 43.41 6.78 37.47
C TYR A 80 41.98 7.04 37.04
N GLN A 81 41.59 8.32 36.94
CA GLN A 81 40.18 8.74 36.75
C GLN A 81 39.89 9.18 35.31
N ASP A 82 40.85 9.04 34.41
CA ASP A 82 40.68 9.43 33.01
C ASP A 82 40.40 8.21 32.14
N TYR A 83 39.11 7.84 32.10
CA TYR A 83 38.59 6.71 31.33
C TYR A 83 38.84 6.84 29.83
N CYS A 84 38.72 8.05 29.29
CA CYS A 84 38.92 8.30 27.86
C CYS A 84 40.38 8.15 27.46
N THR A 85 41.32 8.67 28.25
CA THR A 85 42.76 8.44 27.99
C THR A 85 43.12 6.95 28.09
N ALA A 86 42.59 6.24 29.10
CA ALA A 86 42.87 4.82 29.29
C ALA A 86 42.32 3.92 28.17
N ASN A 87 41.27 4.36 27.48
CA ASN A 87 40.64 3.62 26.38
C ASN A 87 40.98 4.18 24.99
N GLY A 88 41.79 5.24 24.92
CA GLY A 88 42.26 5.82 23.66
C GLY A 88 41.19 6.61 22.90
N LEU A 89 40.26 7.24 23.62
CA LEU A 89 39.07 7.91 23.08
C LEU A 89 39.26 9.43 22.87
N TYR A 90 40.48 9.95 22.94
CA TYR A 90 40.82 11.37 22.67
C TYR A 90 41.43 11.57 21.27
N GLY A 91 40.78 11.04 20.23
CA GLY A 91 41.32 11.06 18.86
C GLY A 91 41.51 12.46 18.27
N ASP A 92 40.72 13.45 18.72
CA ASP A 92 40.63 14.81 18.17
C ASP A 92 40.63 15.92 19.25
N GLY A 93 40.91 15.56 20.51
CA GLY A 93 40.98 16.50 21.64
C GLY A 93 39.73 16.55 22.53
N ALA A 94 38.68 15.79 22.22
CA ALA A 94 37.52 15.60 23.09
C ALA A 94 37.34 14.12 23.48
N CYS A 95 36.64 13.85 24.59
CA CYS A 95 36.39 12.51 25.13
C CYS A 95 35.05 12.01 24.60
N ASP A 96 35.05 11.12 23.60
CA ASP A 96 33.83 10.57 22.98
C ASP A 96 33.71 9.04 23.16
N PRO A 97 32.78 8.54 24.01
CA PRO A 97 32.51 7.12 24.12
C PRO A 97 31.86 6.48 22.88
N CYS A 98 31.22 7.26 22.00
CA CYS A 98 30.49 6.79 20.82
C CYS A 98 31.43 6.30 19.71
N ASP A 99 32.67 6.81 19.65
CA ASP A 99 33.72 6.31 18.76
C ASP A 99 34.03 4.81 18.99
N ALA A 100 33.83 4.30 20.21
CA ALA A 100 34.04 2.89 20.53
C ALA A 100 32.94 1.96 19.97
N LEU A 101 31.78 2.51 19.61
CA LEU A 101 30.61 1.79 19.09
C LEU A 101 30.46 1.92 17.56
N GLY A 102 31.43 2.53 16.88
CA GLY A 102 31.47 2.63 15.42
C GLY A 102 30.53 3.68 14.82
N GLY A 103 30.09 4.66 15.62
CA GLY A 103 29.47 5.87 15.11
C GLY A 103 30.49 6.79 14.44
N VAL A 104 30.06 7.63 13.51
CA VAL A 104 30.83 8.78 13.02
C VAL A 104 29.93 10.00 13.07
N ARG A 105 30.43 11.14 13.58
CA ARG A 105 30.34 12.50 13.01
C ARG A 105 30.83 13.58 14.00
N ASP A 106 31.47 14.68 13.62
CA ASP A 106 32.16 15.07 12.37
C ASP A 106 32.82 16.47 12.54
N PRO A 107 34.02 16.70 11.99
CA PRO A 107 34.51 18.02 11.55
C PRO A 107 33.57 18.84 10.60
N ASP A 108 32.47 18.27 10.11
CA ASP A 108 31.46 18.88 9.22
C ASP A 108 30.66 20.06 9.83
N CYS A 109 30.83 20.41 11.12
CA CYS A 109 30.27 21.69 11.62
C CYS A 109 30.89 22.92 10.92
N ALA A 110 31.99 22.75 10.17
CA ALA A 110 32.55 23.80 9.34
C ALA A 110 31.66 24.24 8.15
N ALA A 111 30.66 23.45 7.76
CA ALA A 111 29.78 23.80 6.64
C ALA A 111 28.54 24.64 7.05
N VAL A 112 28.28 24.80 8.34
CA VAL A 112 27.06 25.43 8.90
C VAL A 112 27.37 26.64 9.79
N CYS A 113 28.65 27.00 9.95
CA CYS A 113 29.05 28.22 10.63
C CYS A 113 29.07 29.40 9.65
N GLY A 114 28.42 30.51 9.99
CA GLY A 114 28.62 31.78 9.30
C GLY A 114 30.03 32.36 9.53
N ASP A 115 30.41 33.33 8.69
CA ASP A 115 31.74 33.98 8.67
C ASP A 115 32.13 34.71 9.98
N ASP A 116 31.24 34.83 10.96
CA ASP A 116 31.47 35.50 12.25
C ASP A 116 31.97 34.56 13.36
N GLY A 117 32.03 33.26 13.10
CA GLY A 117 32.69 32.27 13.97
C GLY A 117 31.92 31.94 15.24
N VAL A 118 30.60 32.18 15.29
CA VAL A 118 29.73 31.77 16.40
C VAL A 118 28.70 30.76 15.89
N CYS A 119 28.70 29.55 16.45
CA CYS A 119 27.68 28.55 16.16
C CYS A 119 26.37 28.94 16.86
N ALA A 120 25.23 28.82 16.18
CA ALA A 120 23.95 28.79 16.88
C ALA A 120 23.97 27.61 17.87
N ASP A 121 23.86 27.92 19.15
CA ASP A 121 23.98 26.95 20.24
C ASP A 121 22.87 25.89 20.16
N ILE A 122 23.27 24.66 19.82
CA ILE A 122 23.00 23.40 20.52
C ILE A 122 21.80 23.40 21.48
N TYR A 123 20.92 22.40 21.29
CA TYR A 123 20.00 21.90 22.32
C TYR A 123 20.73 21.64 23.64
N ASP A 124 20.41 22.39 24.69
CA ASP A 124 20.99 22.23 26.03
C ASP A 124 20.24 21.13 26.82
N PRO A 125 20.88 19.96 27.09
CA PRO A 125 20.23 18.85 27.77
C PRO A 125 19.94 19.10 29.26
N LEU A 126 20.47 20.17 29.87
CA LEU A 126 20.18 20.56 31.26
C LEU A 126 18.86 21.35 31.39
N VAL A 127 18.34 21.94 30.30
CA VAL A 127 17.13 22.79 30.32
C VAL A 127 16.08 22.43 29.26
N GLY A 128 16.37 21.49 28.35
CA GLY A 128 15.40 20.93 27.39
C GLY A 128 14.82 21.96 26.41
N ALA A 129 15.65 22.88 25.88
CA ALA A 129 15.20 23.89 24.92
C ALA A 129 16.29 24.26 23.91
N TYR A 130 15.89 24.61 22.69
CA TYR A 130 16.74 25.29 21.70
C TYR A 130 16.93 26.76 22.10
N THR A 131 18.17 27.24 22.05
CA THR A 131 18.61 28.51 22.65
C THR A 131 17.97 29.77 22.06
N CYS A 132 17.45 29.74 20.83
CA CYS A 132 16.94 30.92 20.13
C CYS A 132 15.78 31.63 20.87
N ARG A 133 14.91 30.89 21.56
CA ARG A 133 13.67 31.46 22.13
C ARG A 133 13.84 32.10 23.52
N ARG A 134 14.91 31.78 24.28
CA ARG A 134 15.09 32.31 25.65
C ARG A 134 16.06 33.49 25.76
N LEU A 135 16.82 33.79 24.70
CA LEU A 135 17.70 34.97 24.64
C LEU A 135 17.03 36.22 24.04
N GLY A 136 15.82 36.08 23.47
CA GLY A 136 15.11 37.21 22.86
C GLY A 136 15.85 37.81 21.66
N LEU A 137 16.78 37.07 21.08
CA LEU A 137 17.53 37.45 19.90
C LEU A 137 16.81 36.86 18.68
N VAL A 138 16.54 37.73 17.71
CA VAL A 138 16.15 37.30 16.36
C VAL A 138 17.45 36.90 15.68
N ASP A 139 17.80 35.63 15.79
CA ASP A 139 18.89 35.05 15.04
C ASP A 139 18.36 34.71 13.62
N PRO A 140 19.01 35.19 12.54
CA PRO A 140 18.60 34.93 11.16
C PRO A 140 18.56 33.45 10.77
N ASP A 141 19.26 32.57 11.49
CA ASP A 141 19.45 31.17 11.13
C ASP A 141 18.51 30.19 11.86
N CYS A 142 17.65 30.66 12.77
CA CYS A 142 16.77 29.81 13.61
C CYS A 142 15.40 29.43 12.99
N GLY A 143 15.20 29.62 11.68
CA GLY A 143 13.95 29.25 10.99
C GLY A 143 12.70 30.03 11.46
N LEU A 144 11.61 29.99 10.69
CA LEU A 144 10.35 30.66 11.03
C LEU A 144 9.18 29.69 11.02
N CYS A 145 8.85 29.17 12.20
CA CYS A 145 7.83 28.16 12.38
C CYS A 145 6.47 28.55 11.80
N GLY A 146 5.99 27.79 10.82
CA GLY A 146 4.68 28.00 10.18
C GLY A 146 4.75 28.85 8.91
N ASN A 147 5.92 28.96 8.28
CA ASN A 147 6.12 29.67 7.02
C ASN A 147 5.98 28.77 5.78
N GLY A 148 5.78 27.47 5.98
CA GLY A 148 5.61 26.48 4.93
C GLY A 148 6.89 25.85 4.41
N ILE A 149 8.01 25.98 5.13
CA ILE A 149 9.31 25.43 4.77
C ILE A 149 9.98 24.90 6.06
N VAL A 150 10.53 23.67 6.03
CA VAL A 150 11.31 23.14 7.17
C VAL A 150 12.74 23.68 7.08
N GLU A 151 13.11 24.62 7.96
CA GLU A 151 14.43 25.28 7.96
C GLU A 151 14.93 25.59 9.37
N GLY A 152 16.23 25.92 9.53
CA GLY A 152 16.76 26.48 10.78
C GLY A 152 16.48 25.71 12.08
N GLY A 153 16.78 24.40 12.12
CA GLY A 153 16.60 23.58 13.33
C GLY A 153 15.17 23.14 13.61
N GLU A 154 14.21 23.45 12.74
CA GLU A 154 12.83 22.96 12.81
C GLU A 154 12.74 21.48 12.42
N LEU A 155 11.93 20.71 13.15
CA LEU A 155 11.67 19.28 12.84
C LEU A 155 10.43 19.10 11.94
N CYS A 156 9.56 20.12 11.89
CA CYS A 156 8.38 20.20 11.04
C CYS A 156 7.95 21.66 10.91
N ASP A 157 7.28 22.04 9.81
CA ASP A 157 6.68 23.37 9.63
C ASP A 157 5.19 23.20 9.30
N ARG A 158 4.34 23.79 10.14
CA ARG A 158 2.87 23.66 10.17
C ARG A 158 2.17 23.79 8.81
N ALA A 159 2.80 24.41 7.81
CA ALA A 159 2.27 24.64 6.47
C ALA A 159 2.99 23.87 5.33
N ALA A 160 4.12 23.21 5.57
CA ALA A 160 4.86 22.44 4.56
C ALA A 160 4.30 21.02 4.44
N TRP A 161 3.39 20.82 3.50
CA TRP A 161 2.65 19.56 3.32
C TRP A 161 2.96 18.93 1.96
N ASP A 162 3.97 18.05 1.90
CA ASP A 162 3.95 16.88 1.02
C ASP A 162 4.64 15.62 1.61
N ASP A 163 3.83 14.56 1.64
CA ASP A 163 4.11 13.13 1.43
C ASP A 163 5.53 12.60 1.69
N GLN A 164 5.81 12.12 2.93
CA GLN A 164 6.37 10.79 3.26
C GLN A 164 7.11 10.73 4.63
N THR A 165 7.60 11.85 5.15
CA THR A 165 8.51 11.89 6.33
C THR A 165 7.83 12.03 7.69
N LEU A 166 6.53 12.35 7.76
CA LEU A 166 5.74 12.49 9.02
C LEU A 166 4.66 11.40 9.17
N ARG A 167 4.84 10.26 8.51
CA ARG A 167 4.04 9.07 8.79
C ARG A 167 4.53 8.45 10.09
N CYS A 168 3.62 8.13 11.00
CA CYS A 168 3.99 7.52 12.28
C CYS A 168 4.80 6.22 12.09
N GLN A 169 4.61 5.52 10.96
CA GLN A 169 5.43 4.36 10.57
C GLN A 169 6.93 4.67 10.40
N ALA A 170 7.30 5.90 10.03
CA ALA A 170 8.70 6.31 9.93
C ALA A 170 9.37 6.44 11.32
N TYR A 171 8.57 6.50 12.39
CA TYR A 171 8.99 6.68 13.79
C TYR A 171 8.67 5.46 14.67
N GLY A 172 8.41 4.30 14.07
CA GLY A 172 8.24 3.03 14.81
C GLY A 172 6.83 2.74 15.34
N TYR A 173 5.83 3.53 14.95
CA TYR A 173 4.41 3.28 15.24
C TYR A 173 3.77 2.44 14.11
N ASP A 174 2.64 1.77 14.38
CA ASP A 174 1.95 0.97 13.35
C ASP A 174 1.19 1.85 12.35
N GLY A 175 0.79 3.06 12.77
CA GLY A 175 0.20 4.06 11.89
C GLY A 175 -0.22 5.36 12.56
N GLY A 176 -0.91 6.20 11.79
CA GLY A 176 -1.32 7.55 12.21
C GLY A 176 -0.59 8.68 11.46
N GLN A 177 -0.82 9.92 11.89
CA GLN A 177 -0.15 11.11 11.37
C GLN A 177 0.52 11.90 12.49
N VAL A 178 1.78 12.30 12.27
CA VAL A 178 2.50 13.19 13.19
C VAL A 178 2.08 14.64 12.89
N ALA A 179 1.53 15.33 13.88
CA ALA A 179 1.18 16.75 13.79
C ALA A 179 2.39 17.64 14.14
N CYS A 180 2.26 18.95 13.95
CA CYS A 180 3.32 19.91 14.27
C CYS A 180 2.83 20.98 15.26
N HIS A 181 3.45 21.04 16.45
CA HIS A 181 3.12 22.02 17.48
C HIS A 181 3.51 23.46 17.07
N ARG A 182 3.12 24.47 17.88
CA ARG A 182 3.38 25.91 17.54
C ARG A 182 4.86 26.29 17.66
N ASP A 183 5.66 25.42 18.24
CA ASP A 183 7.09 25.55 18.44
C ASP A 183 7.88 24.63 17.50
N CYS A 184 7.24 24.12 16.44
CA CYS A 184 7.87 23.30 15.41
C CYS A 184 8.51 22.00 15.93
N THR A 185 7.93 21.49 17.01
CA THR A 185 8.17 20.13 17.50
C THR A 185 7.12 19.15 16.96
N PRO A 186 7.49 17.90 16.64
CA PRO A 186 6.53 16.89 16.20
C PRO A 186 5.60 16.47 17.35
N ASP A 187 4.32 16.32 17.04
CA ASP A 187 3.26 15.87 17.95
C ASP A 187 2.82 14.46 17.53
N PHE A 188 3.20 13.47 18.33
CA PHE A 188 2.91 12.06 18.08
C PHE A 188 1.55 11.62 18.65
N SER A 189 0.72 12.52 19.19
CA SER A 189 -0.60 12.14 19.73
C SER A 189 -1.58 11.59 18.69
N GLY A 190 -1.30 11.81 17.40
CA GLY A 190 -2.02 11.19 16.27
C GLY A 190 -1.43 9.86 15.79
N CYS A 191 -0.40 9.33 16.47
CA CYS A 191 0.22 8.04 16.20
C CYS A 191 -0.29 6.96 17.15
N PHE A 192 -0.39 5.72 16.66
CA PHE A 192 -0.87 4.58 17.44
C PHE A 192 0.06 3.36 17.32
N THR A 193 0.04 2.51 18.34
CA THR A 193 0.74 1.21 18.39
C THR A 193 -0.32 0.15 18.62
N SER A 194 -0.69 -0.59 17.58
CA SER A 194 -1.81 -1.53 17.63
C SER A 194 -1.54 -2.63 18.66
N THR A 195 -2.15 -2.48 19.83
CA THR A 195 -2.03 -3.41 20.95
C THR A 195 -3.41 -3.92 21.27
N CYS A 196 -3.72 -5.06 20.65
CA CYS A 196 -4.99 -5.73 20.89
C CYS A 196 -5.23 -5.96 22.38
N GLY A 197 -6.40 -5.52 22.88
CA GLY A 197 -6.79 -5.63 24.28
C GLY A 197 -6.65 -4.34 25.11
N ASP A 198 -6.40 -3.18 24.49
CA ASP A 198 -6.26 -1.89 25.16
C ASP A 198 -7.57 -1.06 25.29
N GLY A 199 -8.66 -1.52 24.68
CA GLY A 199 -9.97 -0.87 24.72
C GLY A 199 -10.22 0.22 23.66
N VAL A 200 -9.31 0.43 22.70
CA VAL A 200 -9.48 1.36 21.57
C VAL A 200 -9.26 0.63 20.24
N ILE A 201 -10.24 0.66 19.33
CA ILE A 201 -10.03 0.13 17.97
C ILE A 201 -9.14 1.09 17.20
N GLU A 202 -7.90 0.71 16.92
CA GLU A 202 -6.95 1.53 16.18
C GLU A 202 -6.14 0.76 15.13
N GLY A 203 -5.69 1.48 14.11
CA GLY A 203 -4.85 0.91 13.07
C GLY A 203 -5.45 -0.27 12.31
N PRO A 204 -4.80 -1.46 12.32
CA PRO A 204 -5.25 -2.65 11.60
C PRO A 204 -6.33 -3.47 12.34
N GLU A 205 -6.76 -3.04 13.53
CA GLU A 205 -7.74 -3.77 14.34
C GLU A 205 -9.14 -3.68 13.74
N GLU A 206 -9.85 -4.80 13.70
CA GLU A 206 -11.24 -4.86 13.25
C GLU A 206 -12.23 -4.74 14.42
N CYS A 207 -11.77 -5.02 15.63
CA CYS A 207 -12.52 -5.03 16.88
C CYS A 207 -11.58 -4.96 18.08
N GLU A 208 -12.13 -4.74 19.28
CA GLU A 208 -11.38 -4.60 20.52
C GLU A 208 -12.21 -5.10 21.71
N GLY A 209 -11.90 -6.31 22.18
CA GLY A 209 -12.67 -6.99 23.23
C GLY A 209 -14.15 -7.16 22.85
N GLU A 210 -15.03 -6.40 23.50
CA GLU A 210 -16.49 -6.39 23.22
C GLU A 210 -16.89 -5.28 22.22
N ASP A 211 -15.99 -4.34 21.91
CA ASP A 211 -16.25 -3.32 20.88
C ASP A 211 -15.97 -3.92 19.50
N LEU A 212 -17.04 -4.27 18.78
CA LEU A 212 -16.96 -4.89 17.46
C LEU A 212 -17.01 -3.87 16.31
N ALA A 213 -16.70 -2.59 16.55
CA ALA A 213 -16.79 -1.53 15.55
C ALA A 213 -18.19 -1.38 14.90
N GLY A 214 -19.24 -1.77 15.62
CA GLY A 214 -20.62 -1.84 15.10
C GLY A 214 -20.88 -2.99 14.11
N GLN A 215 -19.93 -3.90 13.92
CA GLN A 215 -20.11 -5.10 13.11
C GLN A 215 -21.03 -6.09 13.83
N THR A 216 -21.76 -6.86 13.03
CA THR A 216 -22.66 -7.91 13.51
C THR A 216 -22.55 -9.10 12.59
N CYS A 217 -22.92 -10.29 13.09
CA CYS A 217 -23.01 -11.47 12.23
C CYS A 217 -23.89 -11.21 10.98
N ALA A 218 -24.98 -10.46 11.13
CA ALA A 218 -25.84 -10.06 10.02
C ALA A 218 -25.12 -9.14 9.01
N GLY A 219 -24.31 -8.20 9.50
CA GLY A 219 -23.47 -7.33 8.66
C GLY A 219 -22.43 -8.10 7.83
N LEU A 220 -21.94 -9.23 8.35
CA LEU A 220 -21.01 -10.14 7.66
C LEU A 220 -21.69 -11.18 6.76
N GLY A 221 -23.01 -11.11 6.62
CA GLY A 221 -23.81 -12.01 5.77
C GLY A 221 -24.24 -13.32 6.43
N ASN A 222 -24.23 -13.42 7.76
CA ASN A 222 -24.81 -14.55 8.51
C ASN A 222 -26.26 -14.24 8.94
N LEU A 223 -27.01 -15.24 9.41
CA LEU A 223 -28.43 -15.05 9.80
C LEU A 223 -28.61 -14.36 11.16
N GLY A 224 -27.57 -14.41 12.00
CA GLY A 224 -27.59 -13.94 13.39
C GLY A 224 -26.44 -14.54 14.18
N GLY A 225 -26.62 -14.65 15.50
CA GLY A 225 -25.61 -15.19 16.42
C GLY A 225 -24.77 -14.11 17.12
N THR A 226 -23.73 -14.56 17.81
CA THR A 226 -22.82 -13.70 18.58
C THR A 226 -21.50 -13.58 17.83
N LEU A 227 -21.18 -12.35 17.40
CA LEU A 227 -19.88 -12.04 16.82
C LEU A 227 -18.89 -11.78 17.96
N GLY A 228 -17.68 -12.32 17.85
CA GLY A 228 -16.61 -12.12 18.83
C GLY A 228 -15.45 -11.31 18.28
N CYS A 229 -14.48 -11.02 19.14
CA CYS A 229 -13.18 -10.48 18.78
C CYS A 229 -12.09 -11.42 19.30
N ASP A 230 -11.16 -11.83 18.43
CA ASP A 230 -10.08 -12.73 18.83
C ASP A 230 -8.89 -12.00 19.47
N GLY A 231 -7.93 -12.76 20.02
CA GLY A 231 -6.74 -12.18 20.67
C GLY A 231 -5.74 -11.52 19.71
N GLN A 232 -6.07 -11.42 18.42
CA GLN A 232 -5.34 -10.65 17.41
C GLN A 232 -6.18 -9.50 16.85
N CYS A 233 -7.31 -9.17 17.51
CA CYS A 233 -8.22 -8.08 17.18
C CYS A 233 -8.81 -8.19 15.77
N ARG A 234 -9.12 -9.43 15.39
CA ARG A 234 -9.92 -9.77 14.22
C ARG A 234 -11.29 -10.23 14.64
N LEU A 235 -12.28 -9.97 13.79
CA LEU A 235 -13.64 -10.44 14.03
C LEU A 235 -13.67 -11.97 14.01
N ASP A 236 -14.18 -12.57 15.07
CA ASP A 236 -14.39 -14.00 15.20
C ASP A 236 -15.85 -14.34 14.92
N ASP A 237 -16.11 -14.93 13.75
CA ASP A 237 -17.46 -15.31 13.30
C ASP A 237 -17.87 -16.73 13.74
N ALA A 238 -17.08 -17.43 14.57
CA ALA A 238 -17.39 -18.78 15.01
C ALA A 238 -18.71 -18.90 15.79
N GLY A 239 -19.15 -17.83 16.45
CA GLY A 239 -20.44 -17.74 17.14
C GLY A 239 -21.62 -17.32 16.27
N CYS A 240 -21.40 -17.06 14.98
CA CYS A 240 -22.45 -16.65 14.05
C CYS A 240 -23.30 -17.83 13.57
N GLU A 241 -24.61 -17.61 13.47
CA GLU A 241 -25.56 -18.57 12.90
C GLU A 241 -25.48 -18.52 11.38
N ARG A 242 -24.89 -19.57 10.80
CA ARG A 242 -24.72 -19.70 9.35
C ARG A 242 -26.00 -20.23 8.70
N PRO A 243 -26.40 -19.72 7.52
CA PRO A 243 -27.52 -20.29 6.80
C PRO A 243 -27.23 -21.73 6.37
N GLU A 244 -28.22 -22.61 6.53
CA GLU A 244 -28.14 -23.99 6.08
C GLU A 244 -28.64 -24.12 4.64
N CYS A 245 -27.82 -24.72 3.78
CA CYS A 245 -28.19 -25.07 2.42
C CYS A 245 -28.43 -26.59 2.37
N THR A 246 -29.63 -26.99 1.95
CA THR A 246 -29.95 -28.39 1.65
C THR A 246 -30.56 -28.46 0.25
N PRO A 247 -29.85 -28.98 -0.76
CA PRO A 247 -28.52 -29.60 -0.69
C PRO A 247 -27.40 -28.62 -0.32
N ALA A 248 -26.28 -29.15 0.21
CA ALA A 248 -25.12 -28.34 0.56
C ALA A 248 -24.46 -27.75 -0.69
N CYS A 249 -23.85 -26.57 -0.54
CA CYS A 249 -23.04 -25.98 -1.61
C CYS A 249 -21.77 -26.81 -1.81
N GLU A 250 -21.53 -27.22 -3.05
CA GLU A 250 -20.36 -27.99 -3.46
C GLU A 250 -19.18 -27.07 -3.79
N ASN A 251 -17.99 -27.66 -3.96
CA ASN A 251 -16.80 -27.00 -4.51
C ASN A 251 -16.38 -25.67 -3.86
N GLY A 252 -16.62 -25.53 -2.55
CA GLY A 252 -16.27 -24.34 -1.78
C GLY A 252 -17.30 -23.20 -1.86
N GLY A 253 -18.51 -23.47 -2.39
CA GLY A 253 -19.62 -22.52 -2.35
C GLY A 253 -20.02 -22.14 -0.91
N ARG A 254 -20.36 -20.87 -0.70
CA ARG A 254 -20.84 -20.35 0.57
C ARG A 254 -22.36 -20.26 0.54
N CYS A 255 -23.02 -20.84 1.53
CA CYS A 255 -24.45 -20.59 1.74
C CYS A 255 -24.61 -19.15 2.25
N VAL A 256 -25.35 -18.30 1.53
CA VAL A 256 -25.54 -16.89 1.90
C VAL A 256 -26.93 -16.63 2.49
N VAL A 257 -27.91 -17.42 2.06
CA VAL A 257 -29.23 -17.54 2.67
C VAL A 257 -29.71 -18.98 2.48
N PRO A 258 -30.72 -19.46 3.24
CA PRO A 258 -31.18 -20.85 3.13
C PRO A 258 -31.50 -21.25 1.68
N GLY A 259 -30.77 -22.25 1.17
CA GLY A 259 -30.94 -22.81 -0.17
C GLY A 259 -30.31 -22.00 -1.33
N VAL A 260 -29.56 -20.92 -1.06
CA VAL A 260 -28.86 -20.14 -2.09
C VAL A 260 -27.36 -20.16 -1.83
N CYS A 261 -26.63 -20.70 -2.80
CA CYS A 261 -25.17 -20.77 -2.79
C CYS A 261 -24.56 -19.61 -3.58
N GLU A 262 -23.59 -18.94 -2.98
CA GLU A 262 -22.63 -18.10 -3.65
C GLU A 262 -21.45 -18.96 -4.09
N CYS A 263 -21.22 -19.03 -5.40
CA CYS A 263 -20.21 -19.90 -5.99
C CYS A 263 -18.88 -19.16 -6.20
N PRO A 264 -17.73 -19.82 -6.01
CA PRO A 264 -16.45 -19.30 -6.46
C PRO A 264 -16.45 -19.08 -7.97
N SER A 265 -15.57 -18.22 -8.49
CA SER A 265 -15.56 -17.78 -9.90
C SER A 265 -15.51 -18.92 -10.93
N ALA A 266 -14.95 -20.07 -10.56
CA ALA A 266 -14.83 -21.26 -11.42
C ALA A 266 -16.06 -22.19 -11.40
N TRP A 267 -17.12 -21.83 -10.68
CA TRP A 267 -18.30 -22.67 -10.46
C TRP A 267 -19.61 -21.89 -10.61
N SER A 268 -20.66 -22.60 -10.98
CA SER A 268 -22.01 -22.09 -11.18
C SER A 268 -23.05 -23.19 -10.89
N GLY A 269 -24.32 -22.84 -11.03
CA GLY A 269 -25.45 -23.71 -10.70
C GLY A 269 -25.99 -23.44 -9.29
N PRO A 270 -27.15 -24.04 -8.95
CA PRO A 270 -27.82 -23.82 -7.67
C PRO A 270 -27.01 -24.29 -6.46
N THR A 271 -26.12 -25.27 -6.64
CA THR A 271 -25.28 -25.84 -5.58
C THR A 271 -23.78 -25.75 -5.91
N CYS A 272 -23.38 -24.93 -6.88
CA CYS A 272 -21.98 -24.81 -7.34
C CYS A 272 -21.39 -26.12 -7.90
N GLU A 273 -22.23 -26.95 -8.50
CA GLU A 273 -21.88 -28.26 -9.05
C GLU A 273 -21.40 -28.19 -10.51
N VAL A 274 -21.65 -27.07 -11.21
CA VAL A 274 -21.34 -26.89 -12.63
C VAL A 274 -20.10 -26.02 -12.78
N PHE A 275 -19.15 -26.41 -13.63
CA PHE A 275 -18.01 -25.54 -13.96
C PHE A 275 -18.48 -24.24 -14.61
N ALA A 276 -17.93 -23.12 -14.15
CA ALA A 276 -18.04 -21.83 -14.81
C ALA A 276 -16.73 -21.52 -15.55
N CYS A 277 -16.87 -20.89 -16.71
CA CYS A 277 -15.77 -20.40 -17.51
C CYS A 277 -15.95 -18.89 -17.65
N GLU A 278 -14.92 -18.10 -17.32
CA GLU A 278 -14.90 -16.66 -17.52
C GLU A 278 -13.64 -16.27 -18.32
N PRO A 279 -13.77 -15.93 -19.61
CA PRO A 279 -15.01 -15.71 -20.36
C PRO A 279 -15.77 -17.01 -20.69
N PRO A 280 -17.09 -16.93 -20.93
CA PRO A 280 -17.88 -18.08 -21.33
C PRO A 280 -17.35 -18.68 -22.64
N CYS A 281 -17.40 -20.00 -22.75
CA CYS A 281 -17.09 -20.68 -23.99
C CYS A 281 -18.01 -20.19 -25.12
N GLY A 282 -17.44 -20.01 -26.30
CA GLY A 282 -18.11 -19.64 -27.53
C GLY A 282 -19.19 -20.62 -27.97
N ALA A 283 -19.88 -20.28 -29.05
CA ALA A 283 -21.02 -21.05 -29.56
C ALA A 283 -20.70 -22.54 -29.86
N GLY A 284 -19.43 -22.87 -30.07
CA GLY A 284 -18.95 -24.24 -30.28
C GLY A 284 -18.33 -24.92 -29.07
N GLY A 285 -18.35 -24.32 -27.88
CA GLY A 285 -17.64 -24.84 -26.70
C GLY A 285 -18.57 -25.30 -25.58
N THR A 286 -18.11 -26.28 -24.80
CA THR A 286 -18.71 -26.67 -23.51
C THR A 286 -17.68 -26.48 -22.41
N CYS A 287 -18.05 -25.85 -21.29
CA CYS A 287 -17.17 -25.69 -20.14
C CYS A 287 -17.03 -27.04 -19.42
N VAL A 288 -15.82 -27.61 -19.43
CA VAL A 288 -15.52 -28.95 -18.87
C VAL A 288 -14.61 -28.89 -17.65
N GLY A 289 -14.15 -27.70 -17.29
CA GLY A 289 -13.34 -27.42 -16.13
C GLY A 289 -13.24 -25.90 -15.92
N PRO A 290 -12.63 -25.46 -14.81
CA PRO A 290 -12.37 -24.05 -14.57
C PRO A 290 -11.66 -23.42 -15.78
N ASP A 291 -12.30 -22.43 -16.40
CA ASP A 291 -11.80 -21.71 -17.58
C ASP A 291 -11.32 -22.62 -18.72
N THR A 292 -11.87 -23.84 -18.81
CA THR A 292 -11.46 -24.86 -19.78
C THR A 292 -12.64 -25.25 -20.66
N CYS A 293 -12.57 -24.85 -21.93
CA CYS A 293 -13.58 -25.18 -22.94
C CYS A 293 -13.16 -26.40 -23.77
N GLU A 294 -14.08 -27.36 -23.91
CA GLU A 294 -13.99 -28.42 -24.90
C GLU A 294 -14.73 -27.99 -26.17
N CYS A 295 -14.02 -27.95 -27.30
CA CYS A 295 -14.58 -27.48 -28.56
C CYS A 295 -15.23 -28.60 -29.37
N ALA A 296 -16.44 -28.33 -29.86
CA ALA A 296 -17.13 -29.15 -30.83
C ALA A 296 -16.34 -29.20 -32.16
N PRO A 297 -16.53 -30.26 -32.97
CA PRO A 297 -15.80 -30.40 -34.24
C PRO A 297 -15.94 -29.18 -35.15
N GLY A 298 -14.80 -28.66 -35.64
CA GLY A 298 -14.74 -27.48 -36.51
C GLY A 298 -14.68 -26.13 -35.78
N TRP A 299 -14.64 -26.14 -34.45
CA TRP A 299 -14.34 -24.99 -33.60
C TRP A 299 -12.97 -25.12 -32.95
N PHE A 300 -12.32 -23.99 -32.71
CA PHE A 300 -10.93 -23.91 -32.27
C PHE A 300 -10.69 -22.73 -31.33
N GLY A 301 -9.53 -22.73 -30.68
CA GLY A 301 -9.10 -21.72 -29.74
C GLY A 301 -9.51 -22.03 -28.29
N PRO A 302 -8.95 -21.31 -27.31
CA PRO A 302 -9.18 -21.58 -25.88
C PRO A 302 -10.65 -21.36 -25.46
N GLY A 303 -11.36 -20.42 -26.10
CA GLY A 303 -12.78 -20.18 -25.90
C GLY A 303 -13.70 -20.89 -26.91
N CYS A 304 -13.18 -21.68 -27.86
CA CYS A 304 -13.99 -22.29 -28.93
C CYS A 304 -14.79 -21.27 -29.78
N ASP A 305 -14.26 -20.06 -29.96
CA ASP A 305 -14.88 -18.97 -30.75
C ASP A 305 -14.41 -18.92 -32.20
N THR A 306 -13.35 -19.65 -32.55
CA THR A 306 -12.76 -19.61 -33.89
C THR A 306 -13.28 -20.78 -34.72
N THR A 307 -13.64 -20.53 -35.97
CA THR A 307 -14.05 -21.57 -36.92
C THR A 307 -13.57 -21.22 -38.33
N THR A 308 -13.48 -22.25 -39.18
CA THR A 308 -12.98 -22.11 -40.55
C THR A 308 -14.02 -22.63 -41.52
N CYS A 309 -14.22 -21.91 -42.62
CA CYS A 309 -15.12 -22.30 -43.70
C CYS A 309 -14.29 -22.76 -44.89
N SER A 310 -14.62 -23.94 -45.42
CA SER A 310 -14.08 -24.44 -46.68
C SER A 310 -15.25 -24.94 -47.55
N PRO A 311 -15.59 -24.25 -48.64
CA PRO A 311 -14.93 -23.05 -49.22
C PRO A 311 -15.06 -21.77 -48.37
N GLU A 312 -14.17 -20.80 -48.61
CA GLU A 312 -14.19 -19.51 -47.91
C GLU A 312 -15.44 -18.68 -48.24
N CYS A 313 -15.90 -17.90 -47.26
CA CYS A 313 -17.03 -17.00 -47.43
C CYS A 313 -16.66 -15.82 -48.33
N ALA A 314 -17.38 -15.65 -49.44
CA ALA A 314 -17.15 -14.58 -50.39
C ALA A 314 -17.60 -13.21 -49.86
N ASN A 315 -17.18 -12.17 -50.58
CA ASN A 315 -17.62 -10.78 -50.39
C ASN A 315 -17.43 -10.25 -48.95
N ASN A 316 -16.32 -10.64 -48.32
CA ASN A 316 -15.94 -10.22 -46.97
C ASN A 316 -16.98 -10.62 -45.89
N SER A 317 -17.65 -11.75 -46.11
CA SER A 317 -18.60 -12.33 -45.15
C SER A 317 -17.85 -13.15 -44.09
N THR A 318 -18.44 -13.27 -42.90
CA THR A 318 -17.83 -13.95 -41.75
C THR A 318 -18.23 -15.42 -41.68
N CYS A 319 -17.29 -16.30 -41.34
CA CYS A 319 -17.59 -17.69 -40.99
C CYS A 319 -18.15 -17.71 -39.57
N VAL A 320 -19.44 -18.05 -39.41
CA VAL A 320 -20.16 -18.00 -38.12
C VAL A 320 -20.33 -19.40 -37.50
N GLY A 321 -19.91 -20.43 -38.22
CA GLY A 321 -19.86 -21.81 -37.78
C GLY A 321 -19.13 -22.67 -38.79
N PRO A 322 -18.84 -23.94 -38.48
CA PRO A 322 -18.14 -24.84 -39.38
C PRO A 322 -18.84 -24.91 -40.75
N ASN A 323 -18.13 -24.46 -41.79
CA ASN A 323 -18.65 -24.36 -43.17
C ASN A 323 -19.98 -23.59 -43.31
N THR A 324 -20.25 -22.65 -42.39
CA THR A 324 -21.48 -21.83 -42.38
C THR A 324 -21.11 -20.36 -42.42
N CYS A 325 -21.48 -19.69 -43.53
CA CYS A 325 -21.20 -18.27 -43.73
C CYS A 325 -22.36 -17.38 -43.25
N GLY A 326 -22.06 -16.41 -42.39
CA GLY A 326 -22.94 -15.29 -42.08
C GLY A 326 -22.74 -14.19 -43.12
N CYS A 327 -23.64 -14.11 -44.08
CA CYS A 327 -23.49 -13.20 -45.21
C CYS A 327 -23.58 -11.73 -44.82
N ALA A 328 -22.66 -10.93 -45.38
CA ALA A 328 -22.75 -9.49 -45.29
C ALA A 328 -24.06 -8.97 -45.89
N ALA A 329 -24.52 -7.81 -45.42
CA ALA A 329 -25.79 -7.22 -45.86
C ALA A 329 -25.84 -7.10 -47.40
N GLY A 330 -26.92 -7.60 -48.00
CA GLY A 330 -27.10 -7.59 -49.45
C GLY A 330 -26.44 -8.75 -50.21
N TRP A 331 -25.96 -9.79 -49.51
CA TRP A 331 -25.45 -11.04 -50.09
C TRP A 331 -26.21 -12.26 -49.58
N SER A 332 -26.17 -13.33 -50.35
CA SER A 332 -26.86 -14.61 -50.09
C SER A 332 -26.14 -15.77 -50.80
N GLY A 333 -26.62 -16.99 -50.58
CA GLY A 333 -25.95 -18.21 -51.02
C GLY A 333 -25.18 -18.87 -49.87
N SER A 334 -24.75 -20.12 -50.07
CA SER A 334 -24.05 -20.88 -49.02
C SER A 334 -22.65 -20.33 -48.75
N THR A 335 -22.05 -19.63 -49.71
CA THR A 335 -20.75 -18.95 -49.57
C THR A 335 -20.87 -17.44 -49.69
N CYS A 336 -22.09 -16.90 -49.63
CA CYS A 336 -22.36 -15.46 -49.77
C CYS A 336 -21.90 -14.86 -51.11
N GLU A 337 -21.93 -15.67 -52.17
CA GLU A 337 -21.48 -15.34 -53.51
C GLU A 337 -22.54 -14.60 -54.34
N THR A 338 -23.81 -14.69 -53.95
CA THR A 338 -24.94 -14.18 -54.75
C THR A 338 -25.43 -12.83 -54.21
N PRO A 339 -25.40 -11.74 -54.99
CA PRO A 339 -25.89 -10.45 -54.54
C PRO A 339 -27.43 -10.45 -54.46
N VAL A 340 -27.95 -9.74 -53.46
CA VAL A 340 -29.38 -9.56 -53.23
C VAL A 340 -29.78 -8.16 -53.69
N CYS A 341 -30.78 -8.10 -54.58
CA CYS A 341 -31.40 -6.85 -55.03
C CYS A 341 -32.81 -6.74 -54.45
N SER A 342 -33.08 -5.66 -53.73
CA SER A 342 -34.38 -5.33 -53.14
C SER A 342 -34.68 -3.84 -53.41
N PRO A 343 -35.51 -3.50 -54.41
CA PRO A 343 -36.36 -4.40 -55.19
C PRO A 343 -35.57 -5.30 -56.14
N SER A 344 -36.16 -6.46 -56.49
CA SER A 344 -35.59 -7.35 -57.49
C SER A 344 -35.47 -6.65 -58.84
N CYS A 345 -34.42 -6.96 -59.61
CA CYS A 345 -34.34 -6.51 -61.00
C CYS A 345 -35.55 -7.03 -61.80
N GLY A 346 -36.16 -6.15 -62.58
CA GLY A 346 -37.19 -6.43 -63.55
C GLY A 346 -36.72 -7.37 -64.67
N PRO A 347 -37.62 -7.71 -65.60
CA PRO A 347 -37.44 -8.82 -66.55
C PRO A 347 -36.24 -8.66 -67.49
N GLY A 348 -35.74 -7.43 -67.68
CA GLY A 348 -34.56 -7.14 -68.49
C GLY A 348 -33.27 -6.92 -67.70
N GLY A 349 -33.22 -7.25 -66.41
CA GLY A 349 -32.06 -6.94 -65.55
C GLY A 349 -31.50 -8.14 -64.78
N THR A 350 -30.18 -8.13 -64.57
CA THR A 350 -29.48 -9.07 -63.69
C THR A 350 -28.89 -8.34 -62.49
N CYS A 351 -29.02 -8.90 -61.29
CA CYS A 351 -28.41 -8.34 -60.08
C CYS A 351 -26.89 -8.52 -60.15
N SER A 352 -26.15 -7.42 -60.30
CA SER A 352 -24.69 -7.41 -60.47
C SER A 352 -23.93 -7.00 -59.20
N GLY A 353 -24.67 -6.63 -58.16
CA GLY A 353 -24.18 -6.31 -56.83
C GLY A 353 -25.36 -6.00 -55.91
N PRO A 354 -25.14 -5.84 -54.59
CA PRO A 354 -26.19 -5.50 -53.64
C PRO A 354 -27.02 -4.29 -54.11
N ASN A 355 -28.32 -4.48 -54.32
CA ASN A 355 -29.26 -3.48 -54.83
C ASN A 355 -28.85 -2.81 -56.15
N ARG A 356 -28.06 -3.49 -56.99
CA ARG A 356 -27.58 -2.96 -58.27
C ARG A 356 -27.97 -3.88 -59.42
N CYS A 357 -28.78 -3.36 -60.35
CA CYS A 357 -29.18 -4.06 -61.56
C CYS A 357 -28.34 -3.62 -62.77
N THR A 358 -27.94 -4.58 -63.59
CA THR A 358 -27.40 -4.33 -64.92
C THR A 358 -28.46 -4.67 -65.95
N CYS A 359 -28.86 -3.70 -66.77
CA CYS A 359 -29.92 -3.88 -67.75
C CYS A 359 -29.38 -4.46 -69.06
N ALA A 360 -30.10 -5.43 -69.60
CA ALA A 360 -29.90 -5.94 -70.95
C ALA A 360 -30.16 -4.83 -71.98
N PRO A 361 -29.56 -4.92 -73.19
CA PRO A 361 -29.84 -3.97 -74.26
C PRO A 361 -31.35 -3.81 -74.51
N GLY A 362 -31.80 -2.57 -74.66
CA GLY A 362 -33.23 -2.25 -74.82
C GLY A 362 -34.03 -2.23 -73.51
N TRP A 363 -33.37 -2.29 -72.35
CA TRP A 363 -34.01 -2.05 -71.04
C TRP A 363 -33.31 -0.90 -70.29
N SER A 364 -34.06 -0.20 -69.45
CA SER A 364 -33.59 0.94 -68.66
C SER A 364 -34.35 1.06 -67.33
N GLY A 365 -33.90 1.98 -66.48
CA GLY A 365 -34.41 2.17 -65.12
C GLY A 365 -33.51 1.54 -64.05
N PRO A 366 -33.67 1.93 -62.78
CA PRO A 366 -32.86 1.45 -61.67
C PRO A 366 -33.01 -0.05 -61.41
N THR A 367 -34.16 -0.63 -61.78
CA THR A 367 -34.41 -2.08 -61.71
C THR A 367 -34.55 -2.73 -63.08
N CYS A 368 -34.27 -2.04 -64.18
CA CYS A 368 -34.46 -2.58 -65.54
C CYS A 368 -35.91 -2.98 -65.84
N GLU A 369 -36.86 -2.22 -65.29
CA GLU A 369 -38.30 -2.41 -65.44
C GLU A 369 -38.85 -1.78 -66.72
N THR A 370 -38.12 -0.84 -67.33
CA THR A 370 -38.61 -0.06 -68.48
C THR A 370 -38.00 -0.53 -69.79
N ALA A 371 -38.82 -1.01 -70.73
CA ALA A 371 -38.39 -1.36 -72.08
C ALA A 371 -38.15 -0.10 -72.96
N VAL A 372 -37.11 -0.14 -73.78
CA VAL A 372 -36.66 0.93 -74.68
C VAL A 372 -36.65 0.40 -76.11
N CYS A 373 -37.65 0.80 -76.90
CA CYS A 373 -37.85 0.38 -78.29
C CYS A 373 -37.02 1.24 -79.26
N SER A 374 -36.34 0.60 -80.22
CA SER A 374 -35.65 1.30 -81.32
C SER A 374 -35.98 0.66 -82.68
N PRO A 375 -36.78 1.32 -83.56
CA PRO A 375 -37.25 2.71 -83.45
C PRO A 375 -38.32 2.91 -82.37
N ALA A 376 -38.41 4.14 -81.86
CA ALA A 376 -39.40 4.50 -80.85
C ALA A 376 -40.83 4.25 -81.33
N CYS A 377 -41.73 3.88 -80.41
CA CYS A 377 -43.14 3.70 -80.72
C CYS A 377 -43.76 5.01 -81.27
N GLY A 378 -44.64 4.90 -82.27
CA GLY A 378 -45.42 6.03 -82.78
C GLY A 378 -46.38 6.62 -81.73
N ALA A 379 -47.04 7.74 -82.07
CA ALA A 379 -47.93 8.45 -81.14
C ALA A 379 -49.01 7.52 -80.53
N GLY A 380 -48.93 7.29 -79.22
CA GLY A 380 -49.88 6.47 -78.44
C GLY A 380 -49.45 5.01 -78.21
N GLY A 381 -48.30 4.56 -78.72
CA GLY A 381 -47.79 3.21 -78.46
C GLY A 381 -47.01 3.10 -77.15
N THR A 382 -47.24 2.04 -76.38
CA THR A 382 -46.46 1.68 -75.18
C THR A 382 -45.44 0.60 -75.53
N CYS A 383 -44.16 0.84 -75.21
CA CYS A 383 -43.11 -0.17 -75.36
C CYS A 383 -43.27 -1.22 -74.25
N VAL A 384 -43.63 -2.45 -74.62
CA VAL A 384 -43.80 -3.59 -73.68
C VAL A 384 -42.62 -4.57 -73.70
N GLY A 385 -41.66 -4.35 -74.60
CA GLY A 385 -40.43 -5.12 -74.78
C GLY A 385 -39.54 -4.46 -75.85
N PRO A 386 -38.21 -4.69 -75.81
CA PRO A 386 -37.24 -4.08 -76.71
C PRO A 386 -37.34 -4.50 -78.17
#